data_AF-A0A024UVD3-F1
#
_entry.id   AF-A0A024UVD3-F1
#
_cell.length_a   1.000
_cell.length_b   1.000
_cell.length_c   1.000
_cell.angle_alpha   90.00
_cell.angle_beta   90.00
_cell.angle_gamma   90.00
#
_symmetry.space_group_name_H-M   'P 1'
#
loop_
_entity.id
_entity.type
_entity.pdbx_description
1 polymer ?
#
loop_
_entity_poly.entity_id
_entity_poly.type
_entity_poly.pdbx_seq_one_letter_code
_entity_poly.pdbx_strand_id
1 'polypeptide(L)'
;MLLRANRRTRMKNLAKRRKRRLYAQLQAQLEEDVAPEEVERIAMEAEEARQVCHETWLRATAAADAKFKKKQRILEERRLLMDDIKQQMEQESLEKEMQEKEEREAMALARESKRQMELKAWAENIQNLSDEQKKSILCSFHTRTGVCRFGDLCSRVHAPPPTSGRFVLFPGMHTIGVKSHQDGDDHLELDELEMRRAYRAFFLDAIQEFLKLGHVVQLHVRCSSCSTSN
;
A
#
# COMPACT_ATOMS: atom_id res chain seq x y z
N MET A 1 -34.50 43.93 -29.01
CA MET A 1 -33.77 43.35 -30.18
C MET A 1 -34.38 42.04 -30.74
N LEU A 2 -35.28 41.35 -30.02
CA LEU A 2 -35.84 40.03 -30.42
C LEU A 2 -36.86 40.06 -31.59
N LEU A 3 -37.54 41.19 -31.84
CA LEU A 3 -38.51 41.31 -32.95
C LEU A 3 -37.87 41.30 -34.35
N ARG A 4 -36.61 41.75 -34.48
CA ARG A 4 -35.89 41.80 -35.77
C ARG A 4 -35.41 40.41 -36.23
N ALA A 5 -35.05 39.52 -35.29
CA ALA A 5 -34.63 38.15 -35.59
C ALA A 5 -35.76 37.31 -36.21
N ASN A 6 -36.98 37.48 -35.70
CA ASN A 6 -38.17 36.78 -36.18
C ASN A 6 -38.59 37.24 -37.60
N ARG A 7 -38.45 38.55 -37.88
CA ARG A 7 -38.67 39.11 -39.23
C ARG A 7 -37.68 38.52 -40.26
N ARG A 8 -36.40 38.37 -39.91
CA ARG A 8 -35.37 37.78 -40.80
C ARG A 8 -35.66 36.31 -41.13
N THR A 9 -36.06 35.52 -40.13
CA THR A 9 -36.45 34.11 -40.32
C THR A 9 -37.72 33.98 -41.16
N ARG A 10 -38.72 34.83 -40.93
CA ARG A 10 -39.96 34.89 -41.73
C ARG A 10 -39.66 35.21 -43.20
N MET A 11 -38.77 36.16 -43.48
CA MET A 11 -38.34 36.49 -44.84
C MET A 11 -37.58 35.34 -45.52
N LYS A 12 -36.67 34.65 -44.80
CA LYS A 12 -35.98 33.46 -45.31
C LYS A 12 -36.96 32.33 -45.66
N ASN A 13 -37.94 32.07 -44.80
CA ASN A 13 -38.96 31.04 -45.03
C ASN A 13 -39.88 31.41 -46.20
N LEU A 14 -40.24 32.69 -46.35
CA LEU A 14 -40.99 33.18 -47.51
C LEU A 14 -40.19 32.99 -48.81
N ALA A 15 -38.90 33.31 -48.80
CA ALA A 15 -38.01 33.11 -49.94
C ALA A 15 -37.87 31.62 -50.30
N LYS A 16 -37.71 30.72 -49.31
CA LYS A 16 -37.71 29.26 -49.54
C LYS A 16 -39.02 28.77 -50.15
N ARG A 17 -40.18 29.27 -49.69
CA ARG A 17 -41.48 28.91 -50.28
C ARG A 17 -41.63 29.45 -51.71
N ARG A 18 -41.22 30.68 -51.97
CA ARG A 18 -41.21 31.27 -53.33
C ARG A 18 -40.31 30.47 -54.27
N LYS A 19 -39.10 30.10 -53.80
CA LYS A 19 -38.19 29.22 -54.53
C LYS A 19 -38.87 27.88 -54.84
N ARG A 20 -39.39 27.17 -53.85
CA ARG A 20 -40.11 25.89 -54.07
C ARG A 20 -41.27 26.03 -55.08
N ARG A 21 -42.04 27.11 -55.02
CA ARG A 21 -43.13 27.39 -55.98
C ARG A 21 -42.62 27.62 -57.40
N LEU A 22 -41.56 28.41 -57.56
CA LEU A 22 -40.94 28.64 -58.88
C LEU A 22 -40.35 27.35 -59.45
N TYR A 23 -39.68 26.54 -58.63
CA TYR A 23 -39.19 25.23 -59.07
C TYR A 23 -40.35 24.30 -59.46
N ALA A 24 -41.43 24.26 -58.68
CA ALA A 24 -42.60 23.45 -59.03
C ALA A 24 -43.28 23.93 -60.32
N GLN A 25 -43.38 25.24 -60.54
CA GLN A 25 -43.90 25.82 -61.80
C GLN A 25 -42.99 25.50 -62.98
N LEU A 26 -41.68 25.64 -62.82
CA LEU A 26 -40.71 25.30 -63.86
C LEU A 26 -40.73 23.81 -64.16
N GLN A 27 -40.88 22.96 -63.13
CA GLN A 27 -41.01 21.51 -63.29
C GLN A 27 -42.29 21.13 -64.02
N ALA A 28 -43.42 21.76 -63.69
CA ALA A 28 -44.69 21.55 -64.39
C ALA A 28 -44.66 22.09 -65.84
N GLN A 29 -43.81 23.08 -66.13
CA GLN A 29 -43.58 23.56 -67.51
C GLN A 29 -42.62 22.67 -68.30
N LEU A 30 -41.74 21.93 -67.61
CA LEU A 30 -40.76 20.99 -68.18
C LEU A 30 -41.24 19.54 -68.12
N GLU A 31 -42.45 19.29 -67.59
CA GLU A 31 -43.11 17.99 -67.64
C GLU A 31 -43.47 17.72 -69.11
N GLU A 32 -42.50 17.17 -69.84
CA GLU A 32 -42.77 16.44 -71.08
C GLU A 32 -43.58 15.18 -70.71
N ASP A 33 -44.56 14.81 -71.53
CA ASP A 33 -45.35 13.60 -71.34
C ASP A 33 -44.45 12.37 -71.52
N VAL A 34 -43.80 11.95 -70.44
CA VAL A 34 -42.99 10.75 -70.40
C VAL A 34 -43.93 9.55 -70.56
N ALA A 35 -43.68 8.72 -71.57
CA ALA A 35 -44.49 7.54 -71.83
C ALA A 35 -44.58 6.66 -70.56
N PRO A 36 -45.75 6.09 -70.22
CA PRO A 36 -45.91 5.25 -69.03
C PRO A 36 -44.89 4.11 -68.91
N GLU A 37 -44.46 3.54 -70.04
CA GLU A 37 -43.41 2.49 -70.12
C GLU A 37 -42.04 2.97 -69.63
N GLU A 38 -41.69 4.23 -69.88
CA GLU A 38 -40.43 4.84 -69.44
C GLU A 38 -40.43 5.04 -67.92
N VAL A 39 -41.56 5.47 -67.35
CA VAL A 39 -41.74 5.61 -65.90
C VAL A 39 -41.62 4.27 -65.19
N GLU A 40 -42.23 3.22 -65.74
CA GLU A 40 -42.14 1.86 -65.18
C GLU A 40 -40.70 1.32 -65.24
N ARG A 41 -39.98 1.55 -66.35
CA ARG A 41 -38.57 1.15 -66.46
C ARG A 41 -37.69 1.85 -65.41
N ILE A 42 -37.85 3.16 -65.23
CA ILE A 42 -37.13 3.93 -64.21
C ILE A 42 -37.47 3.40 -62.80
N ALA A 43 -38.73 3.03 -62.54
CA ALA A 43 -39.14 2.48 -61.26
C ALA A 43 -38.51 1.10 -60.98
N MET A 44 -38.43 0.23 -61.99
CA MET A 44 -37.76 -1.07 -61.92
C MET A 44 -36.26 -0.90 -61.68
N GLU A 45 -35.58 -0.08 -62.47
CA GLU A 45 -34.14 0.22 -62.29
C GLU A 45 -33.85 0.79 -60.88
N ALA A 46 -34.74 1.65 -60.37
CA ALA A 46 -34.60 2.19 -59.03
C ALA A 46 -34.81 1.13 -57.94
N GLU A 47 -35.68 0.13 -58.15
CA GLU A 47 -35.88 -0.99 -57.24
C GLU A 47 -34.68 -1.95 -57.26
N GLU A 48 -34.16 -2.29 -58.45
CA GLU A 48 -32.93 -3.07 -58.59
C GLU A 48 -31.74 -2.38 -57.92
N ALA A 49 -31.59 -1.06 -58.10
CA ALA A 49 -30.56 -0.27 -57.44
C ALA A 49 -30.71 -0.29 -55.90
N ARG A 50 -31.95 -0.25 -55.38
CA ARG A 50 -32.22 -0.39 -53.94
C ARG A 50 -31.81 -1.78 -53.44
N GLN A 51 -32.13 -2.83 -54.18
CA GLN A 51 -31.79 -4.20 -53.82
C GLN A 51 -30.27 -4.42 -53.80
N VAL A 52 -29.55 -3.94 -54.83
CA VAL A 52 -28.08 -3.99 -54.86
C VAL A 52 -27.47 -3.21 -53.69
N CYS A 53 -28.00 -2.01 -53.39
CA CYS A 53 -27.55 -1.22 -52.24
C CYS A 53 -27.80 -1.97 -50.91
N HIS A 54 -28.96 -2.60 -50.76
CA HIS A 54 -29.29 -3.39 -49.58
C HIS A 54 -28.38 -4.61 -49.42
N GLU A 55 -28.17 -5.38 -50.49
CA GLU A 55 -27.27 -6.54 -50.47
C GLU A 55 -25.82 -6.15 -50.16
N THR A 56 -25.33 -5.07 -50.76
CA THR A 56 -23.97 -4.58 -50.48
C THR A 56 -23.84 -4.12 -49.04
N TRP A 57 -24.86 -3.46 -48.48
CA TRP A 57 -24.92 -3.12 -47.06
C TRP A 57 -24.95 -4.35 -46.15
N LEU A 58 -25.74 -5.38 -46.47
CA LEU A 58 -25.79 -6.63 -45.71
C LEU A 58 -24.43 -7.34 -45.70
N ARG A 59 -23.77 -7.45 -46.86
CA ARG A 59 -22.43 -8.05 -46.96
C ARG A 59 -21.40 -7.26 -46.15
N ALA A 60 -21.43 -5.92 -46.22
CA ALA A 60 -20.53 -5.07 -45.46
C ALA A 60 -20.76 -5.19 -43.95
N THR A 61 -22.03 -5.22 -43.52
CA THR A 61 -22.41 -5.40 -42.11
C THR A 61 -21.96 -6.76 -41.59
N ALA A 62 -22.22 -7.85 -42.31
CA ALA A 62 -21.77 -9.18 -41.95
C ALA A 62 -20.24 -9.28 -41.82
N ALA A 63 -19.49 -8.63 -42.73
CA ALA A 63 -18.04 -8.58 -42.67
C ALA A 63 -17.53 -7.75 -41.47
N ALA A 64 -18.18 -6.63 -41.15
CA ALA A 64 -17.86 -5.83 -39.97
C ALA A 64 -18.13 -6.60 -38.67
N ASP A 65 -19.27 -7.28 -38.58
CA ASP A 65 -19.64 -8.12 -37.43
C ASP A 65 -18.66 -9.28 -37.24
N ALA A 66 -18.24 -9.94 -38.33
CA ALA A 66 -17.25 -10.99 -38.27
C ALA A 66 -15.90 -10.47 -37.74
N LYS A 67 -15.45 -9.31 -38.21
CA LYS A 67 -14.22 -8.64 -37.71
C LYS A 67 -14.36 -8.26 -36.24
N PHE A 68 -15.51 -7.73 -35.83
CA PHE A 68 -15.78 -7.36 -34.44
C PHE A 68 -15.75 -8.60 -33.53
N LYS A 69 -16.45 -9.67 -33.90
CA LYS A 69 -16.44 -10.95 -33.16
C LYS A 69 -15.03 -11.53 -33.05
N LYS A 70 -14.23 -11.49 -34.11
CA LYS A 70 -12.82 -11.92 -34.06
C LYS A 70 -12.01 -11.07 -33.07
N LYS A 71 -12.17 -9.74 -33.09
CA LYS A 71 -11.50 -8.85 -32.16
C LYS A 71 -11.92 -9.11 -30.70
N GLN A 72 -13.20 -9.37 -30.46
CA GLN A 72 -13.70 -9.72 -29.13
C GLN A 72 -13.06 -11.02 -28.60
N ARG A 73 -12.96 -12.06 -29.44
CA ARG A 73 -12.27 -13.30 -29.05
C ARG A 73 -10.80 -13.07 -28.69
N ILE A 74 -10.07 -12.31 -29.49
CA ILE A 74 -8.66 -11.98 -29.22
C ILE A 74 -8.51 -11.19 -27.92
N LEU A 75 -9.42 -10.24 -27.65
CA LEU A 75 -9.41 -9.47 -26.41
C LEU A 75 -9.69 -10.34 -25.19
N GLU A 76 -10.62 -11.27 -25.30
CA GLU A 76 -10.97 -12.23 -24.26
C GLU A 76 -9.81 -13.19 -23.96
N GLU A 77 -9.19 -13.77 -25.00
CA GLU A 77 -7.98 -14.60 -24.87
C GLU A 77 -6.84 -13.82 -24.21
N ARG A 78 -6.63 -12.56 -24.60
CA ARG A 78 -5.64 -11.68 -23.97
C ARG A 78 -5.97 -11.39 -22.50
N ARG A 79 -7.24 -11.23 -22.15
CA ARG A 79 -7.66 -11.04 -20.75
C ARG A 79 -7.30 -12.26 -19.91
N LEU A 80 -7.69 -13.45 -20.38
CA LEU A 80 -7.39 -14.72 -19.69
C LEU A 80 -5.89 -14.93 -19.52
N LEU A 81 -5.09 -14.64 -20.54
CA LEU A 81 -3.63 -14.75 -20.45
C LEU A 81 -3.04 -13.79 -19.40
N MET A 82 -3.54 -12.54 -19.36
CA MET A 82 -3.06 -11.56 -18.36
C MET A 82 -3.48 -11.95 -16.94
N ASP A 83 -4.68 -12.52 -16.77
CA ASP A 83 -5.15 -13.03 -15.48
C ASP A 83 -4.31 -14.23 -15.01
N ASP A 84 -3.94 -15.15 -15.91
CA ASP A 84 -3.07 -16.29 -15.61
C ASP A 84 -1.65 -15.84 -15.20
N ILE A 85 -1.05 -14.93 -15.97
CA ILE A 85 0.26 -14.34 -15.63
C ILE A 85 0.20 -13.65 -14.27
N LYS A 86 -0.89 -12.93 -13.98
CA LYS A 86 -1.06 -12.27 -12.68
C LYS A 86 -1.14 -13.28 -11.54
N GLN A 87 -1.89 -14.37 -11.71
CA GLN A 87 -1.99 -15.43 -10.71
C GLN A 87 -0.63 -16.11 -10.45
N GLN A 88 0.14 -16.38 -11.51
CA GLN A 88 1.49 -16.93 -11.38
C GLN A 88 2.43 -15.98 -10.61
N MET A 89 2.44 -14.70 -10.98
CA MET A 89 3.22 -13.67 -10.28
C MET A 89 2.84 -13.56 -8.79
N GLU A 90 1.56 -13.65 -8.47
CA GLU A 90 1.06 -13.60 -7.09
C GLU A 90 1.48 -14.84 -6.30
N GLN A 91 1.40 -16.04 -6.91
CA GLN A 91 1.89 -17.28 -6.30
C GLN A 91 3.39 -17.24 -6.04
N GLU A 92 4.20 -16.82 -7.02
CA GLU A 92 5.65 -16.67 -6.84
C GLU A 92 6.00 -15.64 -5.75
N SER A 93 5.23 -14.56 -5.64
CA SER A 93 5.42 -13.55 -4.59
C SER A 93 5.13 -14.14 -3.21
N LEU A 94 4.04 -14.88 -3.06
CA LEU A 94 3.68 -15.53 -1.80
C LEU A 94 4.71 -16.60 -1.40
N GLU A 95 5.22 -17.38 -2.36
CA GLU A 95 6.28 -18.36 -2.11
C GLU A 95 7.57 -17.69 -1.64
N LYS A 96 7.96 -16.57 -2.26
CA LYS A 96 9.13 -15.78 -1.81
C LYS A 96 8.95 -15.21 -0.41
N GLU A 97 7.78 -14.64 -0.10
CA GLU A 97 7.49 -14.14 1.26
C GLU A 97 7.55 -15.25 2.31
N MET A 98 7.05 -16.45 1.98
CA MET A 98 7.14 -17.60 2.87
C MET A 98 8.60 -18.05 3.07
N GLN A 99 9.40 -18.12 2.00
CA GLN A 99 10.83 -18.45 2.08
C GLN A 99 11.60 -17.41 2.92
N GLU A 100 11.41 -16.11 2.67
CA GLU A 100 12.06 -15.05 3.45
C GLU A 100 11.69 -15.12 4.93
N LYS A 101 10.44 -15.47 5.24
CA LYS A 101 9.98 -15.66 6.61
C LYS A 101 10.65 -16.87 7.27
N GLU A 102 10.70 -18.01 6.58
CA GLU A 102 11.38 -19.22 7.07
C GLU A 102 12.88 -18.97 7.28
N GLU A 103 13.55 -18.27 6.36
CA GLU A 103 14.96 -17.89 6.50
C GLU A 103 15.19 -16.97 7.70
N ARG A 104 14.31 -15.98 7.91
CA ARG A 104 14.37 -15.07 9.05
C ARG A 104 14.16 -15.81 10.38
N GLU A 105 13.22 -16.74 10.43
CA GLU A 105 12.97 -17.59 11.60
C GLU A 105 14.14 -18.54 11.87
N ALA A 106 14.71 -19.17 10.83
CA ALA A 106 15.89 -20.02 10.94
C ALA A 106 17.12 -19.24 11.42
N MET A 107 17.34 -18.02 10.90
CA MET A 107 18.41 -17.14 11.36
C MET A 107 18.23 -16.72 12.82
N ALA A 108 17.00 -16.42 13.24
CA ALA A 108 16.69 -16.10 14.63
C ALA A 108 16.95 -17.28 15.57
N LEU A 109 16.53 -18.49 15.17
CA LEU A 109 16.78 -19.72 15.93
C LEU A 109 18.28 -20.04 16.02
N ALA A 110 19.02 -19.88 14.93
CA ALA A 110 20.47 -20.07 14.90
C ALA A 110 21.18 -19.08 15.84
N ARG A 111 20.73 -17.81 15.86
CA ARG A 111 21.26 -16.79 16.78
C ARG A 111 20.99 -17.14 18.24
N GLU A 112 19.78 -17.59 18.56
CA GLU A 112 19.43 -17.99 19.93
C GLU A 112 20.20 -19.25 20.36
N SER A 113 20.33 -20.24 19.48
CA SER A 113 21.15 -21.45 19.72
C SER A 113 22.61 -21.09 19.99
N LYS A 114 23.20 -20.21 19.18
CA LYS A 114 24.56 -19.70 19.39
C LYS A 114 24.70 -19.01 20.75
N ARG A 115 23.75 -18.12 21.09
CA ARG A 115 23.71 -17.45 22.40
C ARG A 115 23.66 -18.46 23.55
N GLN A 116 22.83 -19.49 23.44
CA GLN A 116 22.75 -20.54 24.46
C GLN A 116 24.06 -21.32 24.60
N MET A 117 24.76 -21.63 23.50
CA MET A 117 26.08 -22.27 23.57
C MET A 117 27.11 -21.36 24.26
N GLU A 118 27.15 -20.07 23.91
CA GLU A 118 28.04 -19.08 24.53
C GLU A 118 27.76 -18.95 26.05
N LEU A 119 26.48 -18.92 26.44
CA LEU A 119 26.07 -18.90 27.85
C LEU A 119 26.54 -20.14 28.62
N LYS A 120 26.38 -21.34 28.03
CA LYS A 120 26.83 -22.60 28.63
C LYS A 120 28.35 -22.64 28.79
N ALA A 121 29.08 -22.31 27.73
CA ALA A 121 30.54 -22.25 27.76
C ALA A 121 31.07 -21.24 28.79
N TRP A 122 30.40 -20.08 28.91
CA TRP A 122 30.74 -19.09 29.94
C TRP A 122 30.48 -19.63 31.36
N ALA A 123 29.33 -20.27 31.58
CA ALA A 123 28.98 -20.82 32.90
C ALA A 123 29.97 -21.89 33.36
N GLU A 124 30.38 -22.79 32.46
CA GLU A 124 31.39 -23.82 32.74
C GLU A 124 32.76 -23.19 33.08
N ASN A 125 33.22 -22.20 32.30
CA ASN A 125 34.49 -21.52 32.54
C ASN A 125 34.52 -20.76 33.88
N ILE A 126 33.39 -20.17 34.29
CA ILE A 126 33.30 -19.43 35.56
C ILE A 126 33.20 -20.38 36.76
N GLN A 127 32.51 -21.51 36.63
CA GLN A 127 32.42 -22.50 37.70
C GLN A 127 33.78 -23.07 38.09
N ASN A 128 34.72 -23.15 37.13
CA ASN A 128 36.07 -23.65 37.34
C ASN A 128 37.05 -22.64 37.99
N LEU A 129 36.64 -21.38 38.21
CA LEU A 129 37.48 -20.34 38.82
C LEU A 129 37.26 -20.25 40.35
N SER A 130 38.32 -19.91 41.09
CA SER A 130 38.19 -19.58 42.52
C SER A 130 37.47 -18.23 42.72
N ASP A 131 36.92 -18.01 43.92
CA ASP A 131 36.14 -16.80 44.19
C ASP A 131 36.99 -15.51 44.15
N GLU A 132 38.28 -15.59 44.46
CA GLU A 132 39.24 -14.50 44.31
C GLU A 132 39.49 -14.18 42.82
N GLN A 133 39.60 -15.19 41.97
CA GLN A 133 39.77 -15.01 40.52
C GLN A 133 38.52 -14.39 39.90
N LYS A 134 37.32 -14.84 40.31
CA LYS A 134 36.05 -14.26 39.86
C LYS A 134 35.94 -12.78 40.19
N LYS A 135 36.35 -12.36 41.40
CA LYS A 135 36.32 -10.95 41.83
C LYS A 135 37.28 -10.05 41.03
N SER A 136 38.38 -10.60 40.53
CA SER A 136 39.37 -9.87 39.73
C SER A 136 38.91 -9.66 38.28
N ILE A 137 38.28 -10.67 37.68
CA ILE A 137 37.95 -10.70 36.25
C ILE A 137 36.56 -10.12 35.97
N LEU A 138 35.58 -10.34 36.86
CA LEU A 138 34.22 -9.89 36.66
C LEU A 138 34.06 -8.39 36.97
N CYS A 139 33.23 -7.73 36.16
CA CYS A 139 32.81 -6.37 36.43
C CYS A 139 31.91 -6.33 37.66
N SER A 140 32.41 -5.76 38.76
CA SER A 140 31.66 -5.64 40.02
C SER A 140 30.34 -4.87 39.86
N PHE A 141 30.31 -3.85 39.00
CA PHE A 141 29.11 -3.07 38.70
C PHE A 141 28.06 -3.90 37.95
N HIS A 142 28.48 -4.64 36.92
CA HIS A 142 27.57 -5.50 36.16
C HIS A 142 27.05 -6.66 37.00
N THR A 143 27.92 -7.34 37.76
CA THR A 143 27.50 -8.46 38.62
C THR A 143 26.52 -8.02 39.71
N ARG A 144 26.67 -6.81 40.26
CA ARG A 144 25.78 -6.31 41.32
C ARG A 144 24.48 -5.72 40.80
N THR A 145 24.52 -5.01 39.67
CA THR A 145 23.40 -4.17 39.22
C THR A 145 22.80 -4.58 37.87
N GLY A 146 23.41 -5.54 37.17
CA GLY A 146 23.05 -5.96 35.82
C GLY A 146 23.38 -4.93 34.73
N VAL A 147 23.98 -3.78 35.09
CA VAL A 147 24.28 -2.68 34.18
C VAL A 147 25.70 -2.17 34.42
N CYS A 148 26.42 -1.87 33.35
CA CYS A 148 27.72 -1.22 33.40
C CYS A 148 27.74 -0.03 32.45
N ARG A 149 28.28 1.12 32.91
CA ARG A 149 28.41 2.35 32.11
C ARG A 149 29.26 2.19 30.86
N PHE A 150 30.12 1.18 30.82
CA PHE A 150 31.03 0.92 29.70
C PHE A 150 30.45 -0.07 28.67
N GLY A 151 29.31 -0.73 28.98
CA GLY A 151 28.70 -1.71 28.09
C GLY A 151 29.71 -2.73 27.57
N ASP A 152 29.72 -2.97 26.26
CA ASP A 152 30.61 -3.93 25.61
C ASP A 152 32.09 -3.48 25.58
N LEU A 153 32.36 -2.20 25.85
CA LEU A 153 33.72 -1.64 25.93
C LEU A 153 34.34 -1.76 27.33
N CYS A 154 33.67 -2.45 28.27
CA CYS A 154 34.23 -2.65 29.61
C CYS A 154 35.50 -3.50 29.57
N SER A 155 36.54 -3.08 30.29
CA SER A 155 37.77 -3.85 30.44
C SER A 155 37.60 -5.11 31.31
N ARG A 156 36.50 -5.20 32.06
CA ARG A 156 36.17 -6.36 32.92
C ARG A 156 35.01 -7.14 32.31
N VAL A 157 34.98 -8.45 32.56
CA VAL A 157 33.99 -9.36 31.96
C VAL A 157 32.61 -9.13 32.57
N HIS A 158 31.59 -8.98 31.71
CA HIS A 158 30.19 -8.93 32.11
C HIS A 158 29.63 -10.34 32.17
N ALA A 159 29.21 -10.74 33.37
CA ALA A 159 28.52 -12.01 33.54
C ALA A 159 27.14 -11.96 32.85
N PRO A 160 26.80 -12.92 31.97
CA PRO A 160 25.44 -13.03 31.47
C PRO A 160 24.44 -13.22 32.63
N PRO A 161 23.22 -12.68 32.48
CA PRO A 161 22.20 -12.84 33.51
C PRO A 161 21.85 -14.32 33.69
N PRO A 162 21.63 -14.78 34.95
CA PRO A 162 21.29 -16.16 35.22
C PRO A 162 19.94 -16.54 34.59
N THR A 163 19.85 -17.74 34.03
CA THR A 163 18.64 -18.28 33.35
C THR A 163 17.44 -18.44 34.28
N SER A 164 17.65 -18.56 35.59
CA SER A 164 16.62 -18.64 36.64
C SER A 164 16.48 -17.36 37.47
N GLY A 165 16.96 -16.23 36.94
CA GLY A 165 16.93 -14.96 37.64
C GLY A 165 15.51 -14.51 38.00
N ARG A 166 15.31 -14.10 39.26
CA ARG A 166 14.07 -13.43 39.73
C ARG A 166 14.00 -11.96 39.33
N PHE A 167 15.01 -11.46 38.62
CA PHE A 167 15.16 -10.06 38.25
C PHE A 167 15.17 -9.94 36.73
N VAL A 168 14.35 -9.02 36.20
CA VAL A 168 14.31 -8.68 34.78
C VAL A 168 14.68 -7.21 34.62
N LEU A 169 15.53 -6.91 33.64
CA LEU A 169 15.95 -5.55 33.30
C LEU A 169 15.46 -5.23 31.89
N PHE A 170 14.81 -4.08 31.73
CA PHE A 170 14.39 -3.55 30.44
C PHE A 170 15.17 -2.26 30.13
N PRO A 171 16.29 -2.33 29.41
CA PRO A 171 17.05 -1.15 29.01
C PRO A 171 16.18 -0.21 28.14
N GLY A 172 16.16 1.08 28.46
CA GLY A 172 15.46 2.09 27.65
C GLY A 172 13.92 2.02 27.68
N MET A 173 13.32 1.27 28.61
CA MET A 173 11.86 1.11 28.71
C MET A 173 11.11 2.43 29.02
N HIS A 174 11.78 3.36 29.69
CA HIS A 174 11.25 4.69 29.99
C HIS A 174 12.23 5.76 29.55
N THR A 175 11.76 6.74 28.79
CA THR A 175 12.49 7.95 28.45
C THR A 175 11.82 9.14 29.13
N ILE A 176 12.59 9.90 29.91
CA ILE A 176 12.11 11.13 30.53
C ILE A 176 12.13 12.22 29.46
N GLY A 177 10.96 12.79 29.16
CA GLY A 177 10.84 14.11 28.53
C GLY A 177 11.34 14.27 27.08
N VAL A 178 11.73 13.21 26.37
CA VAL A 178 12.10 13.32 24.95
C VAL A 178 11.11 12.55 24.12
N LYS A 179 10.14 13.27 23.52
CA LYS A 179 9.63 12.85 22.23
C LYS A 179 10.85 12.82 21.31
N SER A 180 11.25 11.64 20.87
CA SER A 180 12.28 11.51 19.84
C SER A 180 11.75 12.16 18.56
N HIS A 181 11.96 13.47 18.44
CA HIS A 181 11.92 14.17 17.17
C HIS A 181 13.35 14.60 16.88
N GLN A 182 13.84 14.15 15.74
CA GLN A 182 15.15 14.47 15.19
C GLN A 182 15.22 15.92 14.69
N ASP A 183 14.32 16.81 15.14
CA ASP A 183 14.18 18.15 14.62
C ASP A 183 14.17 19.14 15.79
N GLY A 184 14.97 20.19 15.63
CA GLY A 184 15.47 21.04 16.70
C GLY A 184 14.44 21.84 17.50
N ASP A 185 14.97 22.39 18.60
CA ASP A 185 14.46 23.55 19.35
C ASP A 185 13.18 23.42 20.19
N ASP A 186 12.70 22.19 20.46
CA ASP A 186 11.65 21.95 21.46
C ASP A 186 12.22 21.68 22.87
N HIS A 187 13.26 22.42 23.27
CA HIS A 187 13.72 22.48 24.67
C HIS A 187 12.80 23.39 25.51
N LEU A 188 11.49 23.23 25.38
CA LEU A 188 10.54 23.78 26.32
C LEU A 188 10.53 22.89 27.56
N GLU A 189 10.96 23.47 28.67
CA GLU A 189 11.07 22.86 29.99
C GLU A 189 9.74 22.21 30.37
N LEU A 190 9.66 20.87 30.31
CA LEU A 190 8.56 20.16 30.95
C LEU A 190 8.54 20.55 32.42
N ASP A 191 7.43 21.11 32.88
CA ASP A 191 7.23 21.44 34.28
C ASP A 191 7.42 20.17 35.12
N GLU A 192 7.98 20.32 36.33
CA GLU A 192 8.27 19.19 37.23
C GLU A 192 6.99 18.39 37.51
N LEU A 193 5.84 19.08 37.55
CA LEU A 193 4.53 18.48 37.71
C LEU A 193 4.15 17.59 36.52
N GLU A 194 4.44 18.02 35.29
CA GLU A 194 4.16 17.26 34.08
C GLU A 194 5.06 16.03 33.97
N MET A 195 6.35 16.17 34.29
CA MET A 195 7.27 15.03 34.35
C MET A 195 6.78 13.99 35.37
N ARG A 196 6.32 14.43 36.55
CA ARG A 196 5.80 13.55 37.59
C ARG A 196 4.51 12.84 37.17
N ARG A 197 3.62 13.54 36.45
CA ARG A 197 2.39 12.96 35.89
C ARG A 197 2.71 11.91 34.82
N ALA A 198 3.61 12.22 33.89
CA ALA A 198 4.04 11.31 32.84
C ALA A 198 4.72 10.06 33.41
N TYR A 199 5.63 10.23 34.38
CA TYR A 199 6.25 9.12 35.10
C TYR A 199 5.21 8.26 35.82
N ARG A 200 4.24 8.87 36.53
CA ARG A 200 3.19 8.13 37.23
C ARG A 200 2.31 7.34 36.26
N ALA A 201 1.94 7.93 35.14
CA ALA A 201 1.15 7.25 34.11
C ALA A 201 1.90 6.02 33.58
N PHE A 202 3.17 6.19 33.20
CA PHE A 202 4.03 5.09 32.76
C PHE A 202 4.17 4.01 33.84
N PHE A 203 4.47 4.38 35.08
CA PHE A 203 4.69 3.42 36.15
C PHE A 203 3.45 2.58 36.44
N LEU A 204 2.26 3.21 36.44
CA LEU A 204 0.98 2.52 36.66
C LEU A 204 0.63 1.58 35.51
N ASP A 205 0.92 1.97 34.26
CA ASP A 205 0.73 1.11 33.11
C ASP A 205 1.67 -0.11 33.17
N ALA A 206 2.98 0.13 33.37
CA ALA A 206 3.98 -0.92 33.46
C ALA A 206 3.72 -1.92 34.59
N ILE A 207 3.40 -1.43 35.81
CA ILE A 207 3.13 -2.34 36.94
C ILE A 207 1.89 -3.19 36.69
N GLN A 208 0.85 -2.63 36.07
CA GLN A 208 -0.38 -3.36 35.76
C GLN A 208 -0.10 -4.48 34.75
N GLU A 209 0.69 -4.21 33.71
CA GLU A 209 1.08 -5.23 32.74
C GLU A 209 1.95 -6.33 33.39
N PHE A 210 2.89 -5.97 34.26
CA PHE A 210 3.72 -6.97 34.96
C PHE A 210 2.93 -7.85 35.93
N LEU A 211 1.91 -7.30 36.59
CA LEU A 211 1.03 -8.07 37.48
C LEU A 211 0.22 -9.14 36.74
N LYS A 212 -0.02 -8.99 35.43
CA LYS A 212 -0.65 -10.04 34.61
C LYS A 212 0.26 -11.25 34.41
N LEU A 213 1.57 -11.05 34.45
CA LEU A 213 2.57 -12.11 34.25
C LEU A 213 2.93 -12.83 35.57
N GLY A 214 2.62 -12.23 36.72
CA GLY A 214 2.84 -12.85 38.03
C GLY A 214 3.00 -11.86 39.17
N HIS A 215 3.57 -12.34 40.29
CA HIS A 215 3.76 -11.53 41.50
C HIS A 215 5.01 -10.65 41.40
N VAL A 216 4.82 -9.33 41.37
CA VAL A 216 5.92 -8.35 41.37
C VAL A 216 6.32 -8.01 42.81
N VAL A 217 7.56 -8.34 43.19
CA VAL A 217 8.11 -7.98 44.51
C VAL A 217 8.54 -6.52 44.54
N GLN A 218 9.21 -6.05 43.48
CA GLN A 218 9.75 -4.70 43.41
C GLN A 218 9.89 -4.26 41.95
N LEU A 219 9.47 -3.02 41.66
CA LEU A 219 9.66 -2.36 40.37
C LEU A 219 10.46 -1.07 40.60
N HIS A 220 11.63 -0.97 39.97
CA HIS A 220 12.45 0.24 39.99
C HIS A 220 12.60 0.78 38.58
N VAL A 221 12.42 2.09 38.43
CA VAL A 221 12.71 2.82 37.20
C VAL A 221 13.88 3.74 37.51
N ARG A 222 14.97 3.63 36.74
CA ARG A 222 16.16 4.48 36.89
C ARG A 222 16.31 5.43 35.71
N CYS A 223 16.67 6.66 36.01
CA CYS A 223 17.08 7.65 35.02
C CYS A 223 18.60 7.61 34.82
N SER A 224 19.07 7.53 33.58
CA SER A 224 20.49 7.54 33.25
C SER A 224 21.16 8.92 33.33
N SER A 225 20.38 10.02 33.28
CA SER A 225 20.91 11.39 33.42
C SER A 225 20.96 11.90 34.87
N CYS A 226 20.29 11.23 35.82
CA CYS A 226 20.43 11.52 37.25
C CYS A 226 21.61 10.74 37.84
N SER A 227 22.84 11.06 37.39
CA SER A 227 24.01 10.73 38.20
C SER A 227 23.93 11.54 39.48
N THR A 228 23.73 10.88 40.62
CA THR A 228 23.91 11.46 41.94
C THR A 228 25.31 12.04 42.03
N SER A 229 25.42 13.36 41.88
CA SER A 229 26.54 14.14 42.37
C SER A 229 26.57 13.99 43.89
N ASN A 230 27.47 13.14 44.37
CA ASN A 230 28.02 13.21 45.71
C ASN A 230 29.53 13.39 45.55
#